data_AF-A0A7J8Z4G1-F1
#
_entry.id   AF-A0A7J8Z4G1-F1
#
_cell.length_a   1.000
_cell.length_b   1.000
_cell.length_c   1.000
_cell.angle_alpha   90.00
_cell.angle_beta   90.00
_cell.angle_gamma   90.00
#
_symmetry.space_group_name_H-M   'P 1'
#
loop_
_entity.id
_entity.type
_entity.pdbx_description
1 polymer ?
#
loop_
_entity_poly.entity_id
_entity_poly.type
_entity_poly.pdbx_seq_one_letter_code
_entity_poly.pdbx_strand_id
1 'polypeptide(L)'
;DLRQTEWTRSTLAHVDSKDYDVFLLPGDLSYADTHQKLWDSFGRLVEQYANQRPWMATEGNHEIEFFPWIRRHTFKAYNACWLMPYKESGSTSNLYYSFRHCQFTYRDVGTRIYDKKPNPCGPVYITIGDGGNPEGLAL
;
A
#
# COMPACT_ATOMS: atom_id res chain seq x y z
N ASP A 1 -0.07 -4.88 7.49
CA ASP A 1 -0.56 -6.08 8.23
C ASP A 1 -2.05 -6.38 8.03
N LEU A 2 -2.50 -6.69 6.80
CA LEU A 2 -3.91 -7.10 6.61
C LEU A 2 -4.13 -8.61 6.81
N ARG A 3 -3.24 -9.49 6.32
CA ARG A 3 -3.45 -10.96 6.33
C ARG A 3 -4.79 -11.34 5.66
N GLN A 4 -5.27 -12.55 5.91
CA GLN A 4 -6.50 -13.11 5.34
C GLN A 4 -7.39 -13.72 6.43
N THR A 5 -7.84 -12.87 7.36
CA THR A 5 -8.58 -13.28 8.57
C THR A 5 -9.98 -12.66 8.62
N GLU A 6 -10.80 -13.08 9.59
CA GLU A 6 -12.09 -12.42 9.88
C GLU A 6 -11.89 -10.98 10.35
N TRP A 7 -10.82 -10.69 11.09
CA TRP A 7 -10.43 -9.33 11.47
C TRP A 7 -10.16 -8.46 10.24
N THR A 8 -9.47 -9.01 9.24
CA THR A 8 -9.26 -8.33 7.95
C THR A 8 -10.59 -7.94 7.32
N ARG A 9 -11.58 -8.85 7.29
CA ARG A 9 -12.92 -8.55 6.75
C ARG A 9 -13.61 -7.45 7.53
N SER A 10 -13.57 -7.50 8.87
CA SER A 10 -14.14 -6.46 9.73
C SER A 10 -13.46 -5.10 9.54
N THR A 11 -12.13 -5.07 9.41
CA THR A 11 -11.36 -3.86 9.16
C THR A 11 -11.71 -3.25 7.81
N LEU A 12 -11.76 -4.06 6.74
CA LEU A 12 -12.10 -3.57 5.41
C LEU A 12 -13.54 -3.08 5.32
N ALA A 13 -14.50 -3.78 5.94
CA ALA A 13 -15.87 -3.31 6.04
C ALA A 13 -15.98 -1.99 6.83
N HIS A 14 -15.18 -1.82 7.88
CA HIS A 14 -15.12 -0.56 8.62
C HIS A 14 -14.52 0.57 7.79
N VAL A 15 -13.43 0.32 7.07
CA VAL A 15 -12.79 1.29 6.16
C VAL A 15 -13.78 1.72 5.08
N ASP A 16 -14.45 0.76 4.43
CA ASP A 16 -15.44 1.00 3.39
C ASP A 16 -16.62 1.87 3.86
N SER A 17 -16.96 1.80 5.15
CA SER A 17 -17.98 2.66 5.77
C SER A 17 -17.56 4.13 5.93
N LYS A 18 -16.30 4.48 5.63
CA LYS A 18 -15.77 5.84 5.76
C LYS A 18 -15.72 6.55 4.41
N ASP A 19 -15.75 7.87 4.48
CA ASP A 19 -15.46 8.70 3.32
C ASP A 19 -13.96 9.00 3.26
N TYR A 20 -13.26 8.42 2.28
CA TYR A 20 -11.82 8.58 2.10
C TYR A 20 -11.43 8.51 0.62
N ASP A 21 -10.51 9.33 0.14
CA ASP A 21 -10.22 9.36 -1.30
C ASP A 21 -9.25 8.26 -1.75
N VAL A 22 -8.30 7.86 -0.89
CA VAL A 22 -7.22 6.91 -1.18
C VAL A 22 -6.97 6.03 0.04
N PHE A 23 -6.78 4.72 -0.16
CA PHE A 23 -6.38 3.81 0.90
C PHE A 23 -4.87 3.61 0.91
N LEU A 24 -4.23 3.77 2.06
CA LEU A 24 -2.80 3.52 2.22
C LEU A 24 -2.60 2.23 2.99
N LEU A 25 -1.83 1.30 2.43
CA LEU A 25 -1.61 -0.02 2.99
C LEU A 25 -0.11 -0.25 3.24
N PRO A 26 0.35 -0.11 4.50
CA PRO A 26 1.77 -0.05 4.81
C PRO A 26 2.42 -1.42 4.99
N GLY A 27 2.58 -2.16 3.89
CA GLY A 27 3.25 -3.46 3.92
C GLY A 27 2.45 -4.59 4.54
N ASP A 28 3.05 -5.78 4.51
CA ASP A 28 2.53 -6.98 5.14
C ASP A 28 1.10 -7.28 4.68
N LEU A 29 1.02 -7.60 3.39
CA LEU A 29 -0.21 -7.63 2.62
C LEU A 29 -0.92 -8.97 2.83
N SER A 30 -0.47 -9.98 2.09
CA SER A 30 -1.11 -11.28 2.00
C SER A 30 -0.62 -12.26 3.06
N TYR A 31 0.60 -12.04 3.56
CA TYR A 31 1.38 -13.01 4.34
C TYR A 31 1.47 -14.35 3.64
N ALA A 32 1.72 -14.30 2.33
CA ALA A 32 1.86 -15.48 1.52
C ALA A 32 3.09 -16.30 1.93
N ASP A 33 4.17 -15.64 2.38
CA ASP A 33 5.40 -16.27 2.88
C ASP A 33 5.82 -17.48 2.04
N THR A 34 5.96 -17.26 0.72
CA THR A 34 6.27 -18.25 -0.34
C THR A 34 5.10 -19.12 -0.83
N HIS A 35 3.96 -19.18 -0.15
CA HIS A 35 2.76 -19.88 -0.60
C HIS A 35 1.97 -19.04 -1.61
N GLN A 36 2.37 -19.06 -2.88
CA GLN A 36 1.87 -18.15 -3.93
C GLN A 36 0.34 -18.06 -4.07
N LYS A 37 -0.41 -19.15 -3.80
CA LYS A 37 -1.88 -19.14 -3.86
C LYS A 37 -2.52 -18.14 -2.89
N LEU A 38 -1.80 -17.77 -1.83
CA LEU A 38 -2.25 -16.78 -0.87
C LEU A 38 -2.28 -15.36 -1.44
N TRP A 39 -1.46 -15.05 -2.46
CA TRP A 39 -1.58 -13.79 -3.20
C TRP A 39 -2.90 -13.73 -3.97
N ASP A 40 -3.29 -14.82 -4.63
CA ASP A 40 -4.55 -14.89 -5.37
C ASP A 40 -5.77 -14.77 -4.45
N SER A 41 -5.77 -15.47 -3.30
CA SER A 41 -6.88 -15.40 -2.35
C SER A 41 -6.95 -14.04 -1.66
N PHE A 42 -5.80 -13.41 -1.35
CA PHE A 42 -5.76 -12.05 -0.83
C PHE A 42 -6.30 -11.06 -1.87
N GLY A 43 -5.87 -11.17 -3.12
CA GLY A 43 -6.38 -10.36 -4.23
C GLY A 43 -7.91 -10.42 -4.33
N ARG A 44 -8.48 -11.63 -4.35
CA ARG A 44 -9.95 -11.82 -4.36
C ARG A 44 -10.65 -11.26 -3.12
N LEU A 45 -10.01 -11.33 -1.95
CA LEU A 45 -10.55 -10.78 -0.70
C LEU A 45 -10.68 -9.24 -0.79
N VAL A 46 -9.63 -8.57 -1.28
CA VAL A 46 -9.56 -7.11 -1.32
C VAL A 46 -10.16 -6.49 -2.58
N GLU A 47 -10.37 -7.28 -3.64
CA GLU A 47 -10.86 -6.84 -4.96
C GLU A 47 -12.09 -5.93 -4.86
N GLN A 48 -13.09 -6.32 -4.06
CA GLN A 48 -14.34 -5.57 -3.89
C GLN A 48 -14.15 -4.16 -3.29
N TYR A 49 -13.01 -3.89 -2.65
CA TYR A 49 -12.67 -2.60 -2.04
C TYR A 49 -11.65 -1.84 -2.90
N ALA A 50 -10.64 -2.56 -3.42
CA ALA A 50 -9.59 -2.00 -4.25
C ALA A 50 -10.07 -1.60 -5.66
N ASN A 51 -11.22 -2.11 -6.12
CA ASN A 51 -11.84 -1.68 -7.37
C ASN A 51 -12.64 -0.37 -7.25
N GLN A 52 -12.95 0.09 -6.05
CA GLN A 52 -13.76 1.29 -5.83
C GLN A 52 -12.92 2.56 -5.69
N ARG A 53 -11.76 2.42 -5.04
CA ARG A 53 -10.87 3.55 -4.71
C ARG A 53 -9.40 3.12 -4.86
N PRO A 54 -8.48 4.03 -5.22
CA PRO A 54 -7.07 3.70 -5.36
C PRO A 54 -6.46 3.21 -4.03
N TRP A 55 -5.68 2.13 -4.12
CA TRP A 55 -4.86 1.62 -3.02
C TRP A 55 -3.40 1.91 -3.31
N MET A 56 -2.72 2.53 -2.35
CA MET A 56 -1.27 2.76 -2.40
C MET A 56 -0.63 1.85 -1.36
N ALA A 57 0.02 0.79 -1.84
CA ALA A 57 0.65 -0.20 -1.00
C ALA A 57 2.17 0.05 -0.93
N THR A 58 2.78 -0.29 0.20
CA THR A 58 4.22 -0.54 0.28
C THR A 58 4.46 -2.01 0.59
N GLU A 59 5.71 -2.42 0.50
CA GLU A 59 6.18 -3.72 0.98
C GLU A 59 6.42 -3.72 2.50
N GLY A 60 6.34 -4.91 3.09
CA GLY A 60 6.87 -5.25 4.41
C GLY A 60 7.79 -6.47 4.35
N ASN A 61 8.20 -6.99 5.51
CA ASN A 61 9.09 -8.16 5.57
C ASN A 61 8.41 -9.43 5.02
N HIS A 62 7.09 -9.53 5.10
CA HIS A 62 6.36 -10.69 4.55
C HIS A 62 6.26 -10.70 3.02
N GLU A 63 6.65 -9.62 2.35
CA GLU A 63 6.83 -9.60 0.90
C GLU A 63 8.23 -10.09 0.47
N ILE A 64 9.15 -10.32 1.42
CA ILE A 64 10.45 -10.95 1.18
C ILE A 64 10.26 -12.47 1.12
N GLU A 65 10.01 -12.98 -0.08
CA GLU A 65 9.89 -14.42 -0.30
C GLU A 65 11.25 -15.07 -0.60
N PHE A 66 11.82 -15.77 0.39
CA PHE A 66 13.09 -16.48 0.25
C PHE A 66 12.91 -17.93 -0.21
N PHE A 67 13.39 -18.26 -1.40
CA PHE A 67 13.48 -19.63 -1.89
C PHE A 67 14.94 -20.12 -1.83
N PRO A 68 15.29 -21.15 -1.02
CA PRO A 68 16.68 -21.60 -0.82
C PRO A 68 17.43 -21.94 -2.11
N TRP A 69 16.70 -22.44 -3.10
CA TRP A 69 17.22 -22.94 -4.37
C TRP A 69 17.29 -21.87 -5.47
N ILE A 70 16.53 -20.78 -5.30
CA ILE A 70 16.44 -19.66 -6.24
C ILE A 70 16.79 -18.41 -5.44
N ARG A 71 18.06 -18.33 -5.03
CA ARG A 71 18.60 -17.07 -4.50
C ARG A 71 18.47 -16.03 -5.61
N ARG A 72 17.58 -15.03 -5.45
CA ARG A 72 17.67 -13.63 -5.98
C ARG A 72 16.37 -12.93 -6.42
N HIS A 73 15.17 -13.32 -5.97
CA HIS A 73 13.98 -12.52 -6.30
C HIS A 73 13.15 -12.15 -5.06
N THR A 74 13.72 -11.30 -4.20
CA THR A 74 12.94 -10.62 -3.16
C THR A 74 11.86 -9.75 -3.81
N PHE A 75 10.70 -9.62 -3.17
CA PHE A 75 9.57 -8.80 -3.62
C PHE A 75 8.99 -9.15 -5.01
N LYS A 76 9.24 -10.36 -5.55
CA LYS A 76 8.77 -10.72 -6.90
C LYS A 76 7.24 -10.69 -7.00
N ALA A 77 6.56 -11.31 -6.04
CA ALA A 77 5.10 -11.35 -6.02
C ALA A 77 4.52 -9.95 -5.78
N TYR A 78 5.07 -9.19 -4.82
CA TYR A 78 4.71 -7.80 -4.59
C TYR A 78 4.78 -6.96 -5.88
N ASN A 79 5.93 -6.98 -6.56
CA ASN A 79 6.13 -6.21 -7.80
C ASN A 79 5.24 -6.66 -8.97
N ALA A 80 4.76 -7.90 -8.96
CA ALA A 80 3.84 -8.41 -9.98
C ALA A 80 2.37 -8.06 -9.68
N CYS A 81 1.98 -8.07 -8.42
CA CYS A 81 0.58 -7.89 -8.00
C CYS A 81 0.23 -6.44 -7.65
N TRP A 82 1.19 -5.65 -7.17
CA TRP A 82 0.99 -4.31 -6.61
C TRP A 82 1.94 -3.31 -7.27
N LEU A 83 1.54 -2.81 -8.45
CA LEU A 83 2.33 -1.85 -9.21
C LEU A 83 1.98 -0.42 -8.82
N MET A 84 2.93 0.27 -8.22
CA MET A 84 2.82 1.64 -7.74
C MET A 84 3.41 2.63 -8.77
N PRO A 85 3.07 3.94 -8.71
CA PRO A 85 3.48 4.93 -9.71
C PRO A 85 4.94 5.40 -9.52
N TYR A 86 5.86 4.44 -9.36
CA TYR A 86 7.26 4.73 -9.06
C TYR A 86 7.99 5.40 -10.23
N LYS A 87 7.62 5.08 -11.47
CA LYS A 87 8.23 5.70 -12.65
C LYS A 87 7.83 7.17 -12.77
N GLU A 88 6.55 7.45 -12.57
CA GLU A 88 5.95 8.79 -12.58
C GLU A 88 6.51 9.65 -11.45
N SER A 89 6.88 9.01 -10.34
CA SER A 89 7.54 9.66 -9.22
C SER A 89 9.03 9.90 -9.43
N GLY A 90 9.62 9.43 -10.55
CA GLY A 90 11.07 9.48 -10.79
C GLY A 90 11.88 8.48 -9.96
N SER A 91 11.23 7.53 -9.32
CA SER A 91 11.89 6.43 -8.61
C SER A 91 12.39 5.36 -9.58
N THR A 92 13.44 4.65 -9.19
CA THR A 92 13.97 3.50 -9.94
C THR A 92 13.40 2.16 -9.46
N SER A 93 12.59 2.15 -8.40
CA SER A 93 12.05 0.94 -7.77
C SER A 93 10.59 1.10 -7.36
N ASN A 94 9.80 0.04 -7.54
CA ASN A 94 8.41 -0.03 -7.07
C ASN A 94 8.29 -0.02 -5.53
N LEU A 95 9.40 -0.23 -4.82
CA LEU A 95 9.46 -0.27 -3.36
C LEU A 95 9.41 1.13 -2.72
N TYR A 96 9.66 2.19 -3.49
CA TYR A 96 9.56 3.55 -3.00
C TYR A 96 9.07 4.47 -4.10
N TYR A 97 8.05 5.26 -3.79
CA TYR A 97 7.43 6.15 -4.77
C TYR A 97 6.82 7.36 -4.06
N SER A 98 6.45 8.36 -4.85
CA SER A 98 5.64 9.49 -4.38
C SER A 98 4.51 9.74 -5.35
N PHE A 99 3.40 10.28 -4.85
CA PHE A 99 2.27 10.64 -5.68
C PHE A 99 1.64 11.93 -5.16
N ARG A 100 0.86 12.58 -6.03
CA ARG A 100 0.09 13.78 -5.67
C ARG A 100 -1.38 13.39 -5.62
N HIS A 101 -2.08 13.91 -4.61
CA HIS A 101 -3.52 13.73 -4.49
C HIS A 101 -4.19 15.08 -4.28
N CYS A 102 -5.15 15.39 -5.14
CA CYS A 102 -5.93 16.62 -5.09
C CYS A 102 -7.18 16.42 -4.25
N GLN A 103 -7.29 17.14 -3.13
CA GLN A 103 -8.51 17.16 -2.34
C GLN A 103 -9.33 18.39 -2.72
N PHE A 104 -10.42 18.20 -3.46
CA PHE A 104 -11.38 19.25 -3.79
C PHE A 104 -12.58 19.17 -2.85
N THR A 105 -12.37 19.47 -1.57
CA THR A 105 -13.48 19.55 -0.60
C THR A 105 -13.82 21.01 -0.34
N TYR A 106 -15.06 21.41 -0.62
CA TYR A 106 -15.59 22.78 -0.42
C TYR A 106 -15.81 23.15 1.07
N ARG A 107 -15.20 22.41 2.00
CA ARG A 107 -15.28 22.65 3.45
C ARG A 107 -13.88 22.67 4.04
N ASP A 108 -13.59 23.74 4.78
CA ASP A 108 -12.36 24.06 5.51
C ASP A 108 -11.85 22.91 6.38
N VAL A 109 -11.15 21.95 5.78
CA VAL A 109 -10.32 21.01 6.52
C VAL A 109 -8.91 21.09 5.92
N GLY A 110 -8.09 21.96 6.53
CA GLY A 110 -6.64 22.00 6.32
C GLY A 110 -6.20 22.33 4.90
N THR A 111 -6.09 23.61 4.57
CA THR A 111 -5.47 24.07 3.33
C THR A 111 -4.05 23.53 3.21
N ARG A 112 -3.82 22.55 2.32
CA ARG A 112 -2.48 22.04 2.01
C ARG A 112 -1.65 23.17 1.41
N ILE A 113 -0.43 23.40 1.90
CA ILE A 113 0.47 24.47 1.43
C ILE A 113 1.60 23.86 0.61
N TYR A 114 1.81 24.36 -0.61
CA TYR A 114 2.96 24.04 -1.48
C TYR A 114 3.57 25.33 -2.01
N ASP A 115 4.89 25.46 -1.96
CA ASP A 115 5.59 26.71 -2.34
C ASP A 115 4.98 27.97 -1.70
N LYS A 116 4.70 27.88 -0.39
CA LYS A 116 4.07 28.93 0.43
C LYS A 116 2.67 29.37 -0.05
N LYS A 117 2.03 28.62 -0.95
CA LYS A 117 0.69 28.88 -1.46
C LYS A 117 -0.28 27.74 -1.14
N PRO A 118 -1.55 28.03 -0.84
CA PRO A 118 -2.62 27.06 -0.88
C PRO A 118 -2.60 26.24 -2.16
N ASN A 119 -2.53 24.93 -2.04
CA ASN A 119 -2.57 24.01 -3.17
C ASN A 119 -3.48 22.81 -2.82
N PRO A 120 -4.72 22.75 -3.33
CA PRO A 120 -5.61 21.61 -3.12
C PRO A 120 -4.99 20.28 -3.62
N CYS A 121 -4.01 20.37 -4.52
CA CYS A 121 -3.20 19.29 -5.07
C CYS A 121 -1.76 19.22 -4.52
N GLY A 122 -1.53 19.75 -3.31
CA GLY A 122 -0.22 19.71 -2.68
C GLY A 122 0.35 18.28 -2.61
N PRO A 123 1.67 18.10 -2.72
CA PRO A 123 2.29 16.79 -2.62
C PRO A 123 2.00 16.18 -1.25
N VAL A 124 1.58 14.91 -1.27
CA VAL A 124 1.38 14.11 -0.07
C VAL A 124 2.62 13.24 0.06
N TYR A 125 3.58 13.71 0.85
CA TYR A 125 4.78 12.94 1.18
C TYR A 125 4.46 12.04 2.36
N ILE A 126 4.14 10.78 2.08
CA ILE A 126 3.95 9.77 3.12
C ILE A 126 5.09 8.78 2.94
N THR A 127 6.09 8.93 3.80
CA THR A 127 7.12 7.89 3.96
C THR A 127 6.49 6.79 4.77
N ILE A 128 6.01 5.76 4.09
CA ILE A 128 5.53 4.54 4.71
C ILE A 128 6.75 3.62 4.81
N GLY A 129 7.30 3.46 6.01
CA GLY A 129 8.23 2.37 6.33
C GLY A 129 7.43 1.14 6.81
N ASP A 130 8.10 0.00 7.06
CA ASP A 130 7.40 -1.09 7.74
C ASP A 130 6.81 -0.54 9.04
N GLY A 131 5.48 -0.58 9.11
CA GLY A 131 4.73 0.08 10.14
C GLY A 131 4.74 -0.75 11.42
N GLY A 132 5.91 -1.01 11.99
CA GLY A 132 6.04 -1.68 13.28
C GLY A 132 5.51 -3.11 13.27
N ASN A 133 6.14 -3.98 12.49
CA ASN A 133 5.99 -5.42 12.72
C ASN A 133 6.68 -5.78 14.06
N PRO A 134 6.02 -6.41 15.06
CA PRO A 134 6.71 -6.94 16.24
C PRO A 134 7.82 -7.95 15.89
N GLU A 135 7.84 -8.46 14.66
CA GLU A 135 8.85 -9.38 14.13
C GLU A 135 10.12 -8.67 13.61
N GLY A 136 10.14 -7.33 13.58
CA GLY A 136 11.32 -6.51 13.27
C GLY A 136 11.45 -6.10 11.80
N LEU A 137 12.43 -5.22 11.52
CA LEU A 137 12.65 -4.64 10.19
C LEU A 137 12.88 -5.71 9.12
N ALA A 138 12.30 -5.51 7.95
CA ALA A 138 12.66 -6.22 6.72
C ALA A 138 14.13 -5.90 6.35
N LEU A 139 15.08 -6.77 6.71
CA LEU A 139 16.51 -6.65 6.36
C LEU A 139 16.85 -7.28 5.01
#